data_AF-A0A7Y4XVC5-F1
#
_entry.id   AF-A0A7Y4XVC5-F1
#
_cell.length_a   1.000
_cell.length_b   1.000
_cell.length_c   1.000
_cell.angle_alpha   90.00
_cell.angle_beta   90.00
_cell.angle_gamma   90.00
#
_symmetry.space_group_name_H-M   'P 1'
#
loop_
_entity.id
_entity.type
_entity.pdbx_description
1 polymer ?
#
loop_
_entity_poly.entity_id
_entity_poly.type
_entity_poly.pdbx_seq_one_letter_code
_entity_poly.pdbx_strand_id
1 'polypeptide(L)' 'MKKVTFFTLGAIIGVVFCFLLLYVTGSVLEHFGIRLYESESGQQRNFNLFLLASTVSAIVSGYFFAKRFA' A
#
# COMPACT_ATOMS: atom_id res chain seq x y z
N MET A 1 18.13 -15.36 9.82
CA MET A 1 18.36 -14.04 9.18
C MET A 1 17.79 -13.97 7.77
N LYS A 2 18.17 -14.84 6.81
CA LYS A 2 17.70 -14.77 5.40
C LYS A 2 16.17 -14.64 5.22
N LYS A 3 15.38 -15.47 5.92
CA LYS A 3 13.90 -15.38 5.90
C LYS A 3 13.37 -14.02 6.33
N VAL A 4 13.97 -13.43 7.36
CA VAL A 4 13.59 -12.09 7.85
C VAL A 4 13.96 -11.04 6.81
N THR A 5 15.17 -11.11 6.23
CA THR A 5 15.61 -10.18 5.18
C THR A 5 14.69 -10.21 3.95
N PHE A 6 14.36 -11.39 3.43
CA PHE A 6 13.46 -11.50 2.28
C PHE A 6 12.01 -11.11 2.62
N PHE A 7 11.54 -11.40 3.84
CA PHE A 7 10.25 -10.88 4.30
C PHE A 7 10.23 -9.35 4.30
N THR A 8 11.23 -8.70 4.90
CA THR A 8 11.32 -7.24 4.98
C THR A 8 11.43 -6.61 3.59
N LEU A 9 12.23 -7.18 2.68
CA LEU A 9 12.31 -6.71 1.30
C LEU A 9 10.97 -6.82 0.58
N GLY A 10 10.31 -7.98 0.68
CA GLY A 10 8.98 -8.18 0.11
C GLY A 10 7.97 -7.17 0.66
N ALA A 11 7.95 -6.99 1.98
CA ALA A 11 7.06 -6.05 2.65
C ALA A 11 7.27 -4.60 2.17
N ILE A 12 8.51 -4.13 2.07
CA ILE A 12 8.84 -2.80 1.54
C ILE A 12 8.32 -2.66 0.11
N ILE A 13 8.60 -3.64 -0.76
CA ILE A 13 8.13 -3.62 -2.15
C ILE A 13 6.61 -3.60 -2.22
N GLY A 14 5.92 -4.39 -1.39
CA GLY A 14 4.46 -4.42 -1.33
C GLY A 14 3.84 -3.11 -0.87
N VAL A 15 4.45 -2.43 0.10
CA VAL A 15 4.01 -1.08 0.54
C VAL A 15 4.22 -0.06 -0.58
N VAL A 16 5.39 -0.03 -1.21
CA VAL A 16 5.69 0.89 -2.32
C VAL A 16 4.72 0.68 -3.48
N PHE A 17 4.47 -0.58 -3.85
CA PHE A 17 3.51 -0.92 -4.89
C PHE A 17 2.09 -0.49 -4.52
N CYS A 18 1.65 -0.75 -3.28
CA CYS A 18 0.33 -0.33 -2.80
C CYS A 18 0.17 1.20 -2.82
N PHE A 19 1.20 1.92 -2.38
CA PHE A 19 1.23 3.39 -2.44
C PHE A 19 1.10 3.89 -3.87
N LEU A 20 1.94 3.39 -4.80
CA LEU A 20 1.89 3.80 -6.20
C LEU A 20 0.52 3.51 -6.83
N LEU A 21 -0.05 2.34 -6.57
CA LEU A 21 -1.36 1.97 -7.10
C LEU A 21 -2.45 2.92 -6.60
N LEU A 22 -2.51 3.19 -5.30
CA LEU A 22 -3.52 4.08 -4.72
C LEU A 22 -3.29 5.53 -5.12
N TYR A 23 -2.04 5.97 -5.21
CA TYR A 23 -1.69 7.31 -5.67
C TYR A 23 -2.10 7.54 -7.12
N VAL A 24 -1.71 6.66 -8.05
CA VAL A 24 -2.08 6.75 -9.46
C VAL A 24 -3.61 6.68 -9.63
N THR A 25 -4.27 5.77 -8.90
CA THR A 25 -5.74 5.68 -8.90
C THR A 25 -6.36 7.00 -8.44
N GLY A 26 -5.84 7.59 -7.36
CA GLY A 26 -6.28 8.88 -6.87
C GLY A 26 -6.13 9.99 -7.92
N SER A 27 -4.95 10.10 -8.55
CA SER A 27 -4.68 11.09 -9.59
C SER A 27 -5.60 10.92 -10.82
N VAL A 28 -5.92 9.68 -11.20
CA VAL A 28 -6.86 9.41 -12.30
C VAL A 28 -8.27 9.88 -11.92
N LEU A 29 -8.74 9.55 -10.72
CA LEU A 29 -10.08 9.96 -10.27
C LEU A 29 -10.19 11.49 -10.17
N GLU A 30 -9.16 12.16 -9.66
CA GLU A 30 -9.08 13.63 -9.63
C GLU A 30 -9.10 14.24 -11.04
N HIS A 31 -8.42 13.62 -12.01
CA HIS A 31 -8.46 14.06 -13.41
C HIS A 31 -9.87 14.02 -14.02
N PHE A 32 -10.70 13.06 -13.60
CA PHE A 32 -12.12 12.97 -13.99
C PHE A 32 -13.05 13.85 -13.15
N GLY A 33 -12.50 14.72 -12.28
CA GLY A 33 -13.28 15.64 -11.46
C GLY A 33 -13.92 14.99 -10.22
N ILE A 34 -13.54 13.76 -9.87
CA ILE A 34 -14.03 13.09 -8.67
C ILE A 34 -13.27 13.65 -7.46
N ARG A 35 -14.00 14.32 -6.56
CA ARG A 35 -13.44 14.81 -5.30
C ARG A 35 -13.28 13.65 -4.33
N LEU A 36 -12.04 13.27 -4.07
CA LEU A 36 -11.71 12.23 -3.09
C LEU A 36 -11.77 12.73 -1.64
N TYR A 37 -11.67 14.05 -1.45
CA TYR A 37 -11.62 14.70 -0.14
C TYR A 37 -12.48 15.97 -0.17
N GLU A 38 -13.52 16.00 0.66
CA GLU A 38 -14.36 17.19 0.86
C GLU A 38 -14.25 17.75 2.29
N SER A 39 -13.57 17.03 3.18
CA SER A 39 -13.39 17.37 4.58
C SER A 39 -12.12 16.75 5.15
N GLU A 40 -11.61 17.31 6.26
CA GLU A 40 -10.50 16.72 7.02
C GLU A 40 -10.82 15.28 7.47
N SER A 41 -12.08 15.02 7.87
CA SER A 41 -12.52 13.67 8.24
C SER A 41 -12.47 12.68 7.07
N GLY A 42 -12.74 13.14 5.84
CA GLY A 42 -12.57 12.34 4.63
C GLY A 42 -11.11 12.01 4.33
N GLN A 43 -10.22 12.99 4.53
CA GLN A 43 -8.77 12.79 4.40
C GLN A 43 -8.25 11.76 5.41
N GLN A 44 -8.66 11.86 6.68
CA GLN A 44 -8.25 10.93 7.73
C GLN A 44 -8.79 9.51 7.47
N ARG A 45 -10.03 9.37 7.00
CA ARG A 45 -10.60 8.07 6.61
C ARG A 45 -9.78 7.40 5.51
N ASN A 46 -9.42 8.15 4.47
CA ASN A 46 -8.65 7.61 3.35
C ASN A 46 -7.21 7.26 3.76
N PHE A 47 -6.59 8.04 4.64
CA PHE A 47 -5.31 7.68 5.24
C PHE A 47 -5.39 6.37 6.03
N ASN A 48 -6.44 6.19 6.84
CA ASN A 48 -6.67 4.94 7.57
C ASN A 48 -6.88 3.74 6.61
N LEU A 49 -7.59 3.95 5.50
CA LEU A 49 -7.74 2.92 4.45
C LEU A 49 -6.39 2.58 3.81
N PHE A 50 -5.55 3.58 3.52
CA PHE A 50 -4.19 3.36 3.04
C PHE A 50 -3.36 2.55 4.05
N LEU A 51 -3.41 2.87 5.34
CA LEU A 51 -2.69 2.13 6.37
C LEU A 51 -3.12 0.66 6.43
N LEU A 52 -4.43 0.38 6.37
CA LEU A 52 -4.94 -0.98 6.35
C LEU A 52 -4.50 -1.73 5.08
N ALA A 53 -4.67 -1.12 3.91
CA ALA A 53 -4.31 -1.72 2.63
C ALA A 53 -2.80 -1.99 2.52
N SER A 54 -1.97 -1.02 2.94
CA SER A 54 -0.51 -1.16 2.92
C SER A 54 -0.03 -2.20 3.93
N THR A 55 -0.67 -2.33 5.10
CA THR A 55 -0.36 -3.40 6.07
C THR A 55 -0.65 -4.78 5.49
N VAL A 56 -1.83 -4.97 4.89
CA VAL A 56 -2.18 -6.25 4.24
C VAL A 56 -1.21 -6.54 3.09
N SER A 57 -0.92 -5.54 2.24
CA SER A 57 0.03 -5.67 1.14
C SER A 57 1.42 -6.07 1.65
N ALA A 58 1.91 -5.42 2.72
CA ALA A 58 3.20 -5.72 3.33
C ALA A 58 3.30 -7.17 3.83
N ILE A 59 2.27 -7.65 4.53
CA ILE A 59 2.24 -9.01 5.07
C ILE A 59 2.21 -10.03 3.93
N VAL A 60 1.33 -9.83 2.93
CA VAL A 60 1.16 -10.76 1.81
C VAL A 60 2.43 -10.82 0.95
N SER A 61 2.96 -9.66 0.54
CA SER A 61 4.18 -9.59 -0.26
C SER A 61 5.41 -10.11 0.48
N GLY A 62 5.57 -9.75 1.76
CA GLY A 62 6.62 -10.25 2.64
C GLY A 62 6.57 -11.77 2.78
N TYR A 63 5.38 -12.33 3.01
CA TYR A 63 5.19 -13.78 3.08
C TYR A 63 5.58 -14.47 1.76
N PHE A 64 5.13 -13.96 0.62
CA PHE A 64 5.46 -14.53 -0.69
C PHE A 64 6.96 -14.48 -0.99
N PHE A 65 7.63 -13.36 -0.70
CA PHE A 65 9.07 -13.23 -0.90
C PHE A 65 9.86 -14.16 0.01
N ALA A 66 9.52 -14.22 1.30
CA ALA A 66 10.15 -15.13 2.23
C ALA A 66 9.94 -16.60 1.84
N LYS A 67 8.75 -16.96 1.32
CA LYS A 67 8.49 -18.32 0.84
C LYS A 67 9.25 -18.68 -0.43
N ARG A 68 9.44 -17.72 -1.35
CA ARG A 68 10.01 -17.97 -2.67
C ARG A 68 11.54 -17.85 -2.73
N PHE A 69 12.15 -17.00 -1.90
CA PHE A 69 13.57 -16.64 -2.02
C PHE A 69 14.43 -16.98 -0.79
N ALA A 70 13.84 -17.41 0.33
CA ALA A 70 14.56 -17.71 1.57
C ALA A 70 14.63 -19.20 1.90
#